data_AF-A0A957FVN9-F1
#
_entry.id   AF-A0A957FVN9-F1
#
_cell.length_a   1.000
_cell.length_b   1.000
_cell.length_c   1.000
_cell.angle_alpha   90.00
_cell.angle_beta   90.00
_cell.angle_gamma   90.00
#
_symmetry.space_group_name_H-M   'P 1'
#
loop_
_entity.id
_entity.type
_entity.pdbx_description
1 polymer ?
#
loop_
_entity_poly.entity_id
_entity_poly.type
_entity_poly.pdbx_seq_one_letter_code
_entity_poly.pdbx_strand_id
1 'polypeptide(L)'
;YAIVDGISNIATGVSHRDTNDRWWVLLLEGVVGIAAGIVAFVYTGITAIVLLYLIAFWAIFTGVMEIVAAIRLRQEIENEWTLGLMGVLSVILGLIMIVSPGAGALALIWLIATYAILFGALLIYLAFKLRQSEPEPAMSPTA
;
A
#
# COMPACT_ATOMS: atom_id res chain seq x y z
N TYR A 1 -5.11 -14.81 -6.64
CA TYR A 1 -6.04 -15.90 -6.29
C TYR A 1 -7.20 -15.97 -7.29
N ALA A 2 -8.10 -14.97 -7.39
CA ALA A 2 -9.24 -14.99 -8.33
C ALA A 2 -8.90 -15.24 -9.83
N ILE A 3 -7.77 -14.74 -10.32
CA ILE A 3 -7.33 -14.93 -11.72
C ILE A 3 -6.84 -16.37 -11.97
N VAL A 4 -6.23 -16.99 -10.95
CA VAL A 4 -5.68 -18.36 -11.04
C VAL A 4 -6.82 -19.39 -11.01
N ASP A 5 -7.88 -19.10 -10.25
CA ASP A 5 -9.09 -19.92 -10.19
C ASP A 5 -9.91 -19.81 -11.48
N GLY A 6 -10.00 -18.61 -12.07
CA GLY A 6 -10.68 -18.40 -13.36
C GLY A 6 -10.03 -19.15 -14.53
N ILE A 7 -8.70 -19.19 -14.59
CA ILE A 7 -7.96 -19.93 -15.62
C ILE A 7 -8.09 -21.45 -15.40
N SER A 8 -8.04 -21.91 -14.14
CA SER A 8 -8.15 -23.33 -13.79
C SER A 8 -9.54 -23.92 -14.09
N ASN A 9 -10.60 -23.12 -13.91
CA ASN A 9 -11.98 -23.53 -14.25
C ASN A 9 -12.23 -23.58 -15.76
N ILE A 10 -11.58 -22.72 -16.56
CA ILE A 10 -11.65 -22.77 -18.03
C ILE A 10 -10.92 -24.00 -18.59
N ALA A 11 -9.76 -24.35 -18.02
CA ALA A 11 -8.97 -25.51 -18.46
C ALA A 11 -9.64 -26.86 -18.14
N THR A 12 -10.37 -26.95 -17.02
CA THR A 12 -11.11 -28.16 -16.62
C THR A 12 -12.46 -28.28 -17.33
N GLY A 13 -13.09 -27.17 -17.71
CA GLY A 13 -14.34 -27.16 -18.47
C GLY A 13 -14.25 -27.66 -19.91
N VAL A 14 -13.04 -27.73 -20.49
CA VAL A 14 -12.81 -28.21 -21.87
C VAL A 14 -12.52 -29.71 -21.92
N SER A 15 -12.12 -30.37 -20.82
CA SER A 15 -11.59 -31.75 -20.86
C SER A 15 -12.62 -32.86 -20.63
N HIS A 16 -13.87 -32.57 -20.27
CA HIS A 16 -14.91 -33.60 -20.06
C HIS A 16 -16.22 -33.25 -20.78
N ARG A 17 -16.28 -33.57 -22.07
CA ARG A 17 -17.42 -33.23 -22.95
C ARG A 17 -18.66 -34.12 -22.83
N ASP A 18 -18.66 -35.18 -22.02
CA ASP A 18 -19.66 -36.25 -22.24
C ASP A 18 -20.73 -36.44 -21.16
N THR A 19 -20.88 -35.61 -20.12
CA THR A 19 -22.04 -35.81 -19.19
C THR A 19 -22.36 -34.62 -18.28
N ASN A 20 -22.95 -33.52 -18.78
CA ASN A 20 -23.87 -32.68 -17.99
C ASN A 20 -24.42 -31.45 -18.74
N ASP A 21 -25.70 -31.14 -18.51
CA ASP A 21 -26.41 -29.90 -18.89
C ASP A 21 -25.84 -28.60 -18.26
N ARG A 22 -24.63 -28.62 -17.69
CA ARG A 22 -23.99 -27.53 -16.94
C ARG A 22 -22.76 -26.93 -17.63
N TRP A 23 -22.35 -27.42 -18.79
CA TRP A 23 -21.23 -26.86 -19.57
C TRP A 23 -21.45 -25.36 -19.91
N TRP A 24 -22.68 -24.96 -20.25
CA TRP A 24 -23.01 -23.57 -20.53
C TRP A 24 -22.90 -22.67 -19.28
N VAL A 25 -23.19 -23.23 -18.09
CA VAL A 25 -23.07 -22.52 -16.80
C VAL A 25 -21.61 -22.20 -16.50
N LEU A 26 -20.69 -23.15 -16.75
CA LEU A 26 -19.24 -22.96 -16.54
C LEU A 26 -18.65 -21.91 -17.49
N LEU A 27 -19.07 -21.90 -18.76
CA LEU A 27 -18.66 -20.85 -19.71
C LEU A 27 -19.18 -19.48 -19.29
N LEU A 28 -20.43 -19.40 -18.85
CA LEU A 28 -21.04 -18.15 -18.40
C LEU A 28 -20.36 -17.64 -17.11
N GLU A 29 -20.03 -18.52 -16.17
CA GLU A 29 -19.27 -18.20 -14.96
C GLU A 29 -17.88 -17.64 -15.30
N GLY A 30 -17.16 -18.24 -16.26
CA GLY A 30 -15.87 -17.73 -16.73
C GLY A 30 -15.98 -16.33 -17.35
N VAL A 31 -16.99 -16.08 -18.19
CA VAL A 31 -17.23 -14.76 -18.79
C VAL A 31 -17.58 -13.72 -17.72
N VAL A 32 -18.46 -14.07 -16.77
CA VAL A 32 -18.82 -13.19 -15.64
C VAL A 32 -17.61 -12.91 -14.75
N GLY A 33 -16.75 -13.91 -14.49
CA GLY A 33 -15.52 -13.74 -13.72
C GLY A 33 -14.52 -12.80 -14.39
N ILE A 34 -14.34 -12.91 -15.71
CA ILE A 34 -13.48 -11.98 -16.47
C ILE A 34 -14.07 -10.56 -16.43
N ALA A 35 -15.37 -10.41 -16.65
CA ALA A 35 -16.05 -9.12 -16.59
C ALA A 35 -15.90 -8.48 -15.19
N ALA A 36 -16.13 -9.25 -14.13
CA ALA A 36 -15.94 -8.82 -12.75
C ALA A 36 -14.48 -8.42 -12.47
N GLY A 37 -13.50 -9.17 -12.98
CA GLY A 37 -12.08 -8.84 -12.87
C GLY A 37 -11.71 -7.53 -13.57
N ILE A 38 -12.22 -7.31 -14.79
CA ILE A 38 -12.03 -6.05 -15.52
C ILE A 38 -12.64 -4.89 -14.75
N VAL A 39 -13.87 -5.05 -14.27
CA VAL A 39 -14.58 -4.03 -13.49
C VAL A 39 -13.81 -3.69 -12.21
N ALA A 40 -13.36 -4.71 -11.47
CA ALA A 40 -12.55 -4.52 -10.27
C ALA A 40 -11.24 -3.76 -10.58
N PHE A 41 -10.57 -4.09 -11.68
CA PHE A 41 -9.33 -3.43 -12.09
C PHE A 41 -9.55 -1.95 -12.48
N VAL A 42 -10.60 -1.65 -13.24
CA VAL A 42 -10.94 -0.29 -13.65
C VAL A 42 -11.29 0.59 -12.43
N TYR A 43 -12.13 0.09 -11.52
CA TYR A 43 -12.44 0.80 -10.29
C TYR A 43 -11.22 0.99 -9.39
N THR A 44 -10.31 0.01 -9.35
CA THR A 44 -9.03 0.14 -8.63
C THR A 44 -8.17 1.25 -9.23
N GLY A 45 -8.11 1.36 -10.56
CA GLY A 45 -7.38 2.44 -11.25
C GLY A 45 -7.92 3.83 -10.92
N ILE A 46 -9.24 4.00 -10.94
CA ILE A 46 -9.89 5.28 -10.59
C ILE A 46 -9.63 5.62 -9.12
N THR A 47 -9.78 4.64 -8.22
CA THR A 47 -9.53 4.81 -6.79
C THR A 47 -8.09 5.24 -6.52
N ALA A 48 -7.11 4.63 -7.20
CA ALA A 48 -5.71 4.98 -7.06
C ALA A 48 -5.42 6.44 -7.48
N ILE A 49 -6.02 6.91 -8.58
CA ILE A 49 -5.87 8.30 -9.05
C ILE A 49 -6.50 9.28 -8.05
N VAL A 50 -7.70 8.97 -7.53
CA VAL A 50 -8.37 9.81 -6.53
C VAL A 50 -7.54 9.92 -5.25
N LEU A 51 -7.03 8.81 -4.74
CA LEU A 51 -6.16 8.80 -3.56
C LEU A 51 -4.87 9.57 -3.80
N LEU A 52 -4.26 9.44 -4.98
CA LEU A 52 -3.06 10.20 -5.34
C LEU A 52 -3.31 11.71 -5.26
N TYR A 53 -4.40 12.21 -5.84
CA TYR A 53 -4.73 13.64 -5.77
C TYR A 53 -5.07 14.09 -4.35
N LEU A 54 -5.72 13.24 -3.55
CA LEU A 54 -5.99 13.53 -2.15
C LEU A 54 -4.67 13.68 -1.35
N ILE A 55 -3.73 12.75 -1.55
CA ILE A 55 -2.40 12.81 -0.91
C ILE A 55 -1.64 14.04 -1.38
N ALA A 56 -1.66 14.36 -2.68
CA ALA A 56 -0.99 15.52 -3.23
C ALA A 56 -1.54 16.83 -2.63
N PHE A 57 -2.86 16.96 -2.53
CA PHE A 57 -3.50 18.09 -1.87
C PHE A 57 -3.07 18.20 -0.40
N TRP A 58 -3.10 17.09 0.33
CA TRP A 58 -2.70 17.05 1.74
C TRP A 58 -1.23 17.45 1.93
N ALA A 59 -0.34 16.97 1.07
CA ALA A 59 1.08 17.33 1.08
C ALA A 59 1.28 18.83 0.86
N ILE A 60 0.64 19.41 -0.17
CA ILE A 60 0.71 20.86 -0.43
C ILE A 60 0.18 21.66 0.75
N PHE A 61 -0.99 21.29 1.27
CA PHE A 61 -1.59 21.99 2.40
C PHE A 61 -0.67 21.97 3.63
N THR A 62 -0.14 20.81 3.98
CA THR A 62 0.79 20.64 5.11
C THR A 62 2.08 21.44 4.88
N GLY A 63 2.65 21.37 3.68
CA GLY A 63 3.89 22.08 3.38
C GLY A 63 3.73 23.60 3.40
N VAL A 64 2.60 24.12 2.93
CA VAL A 64 2.27 25.55 3.07
C VAL A 64 2.15 25.95 4.54
N MET A 65 1.49 25.13 5.37
CA MET A 65 1.38 25.39 6.81
C MET A 65 2.75 25.37 7.51
N GLU A 66 3.64 24.44 7.15
CA GLU A 66 5.01 24.38 7.66
C GLU A 66 5.84 25.60 7.25
N ILE A 67 5.72 26.05 6.00
CA ILE A 67 6.38 27.29 5.53
C ILE A 67 5.87 28.50 6.33
N VAL A 68 4.55 28.62 6.50
CA VAL A 68 3.95 29.72 7.26
C VAL A 68 4.39 29.68 8.73
N ALA A 69 4.44 28.49 9.32
CA ALA A 69 4.92 28.30 10.69
C ALA A 69 6.40 28.68 10.82
N ALA A 70 7.26 28.25 9.88
CA ALA A 70 8.67 28.61 9.86
C ALA A 70 8.88 30.13 9.84
N ILE A 71 8.10 30.86 9.02
CA ILE A 71 8.18 32.33 8.92
C ILE A 71 7.71 33.01 10.21
N ARG A 72 6.66 32.49 10.84
CA ARG A 72 6.05 33.09 12.05
C ARG A 72 6.85 32.79 13.32
N LEU A 73 7.43 31.60 13.42
CA LEU A 73 8.11 31.10 14.61
C LEU A 73 9.64 31.23 14.53
N ARG A 74 10.12 32.06 13.60
CA ARG A 74 11.54 32.33 13.34
C ARG A 74 12.34 32.87 14.53
N GLN A 75 11.68 33.36 15.57
CA GLN A 75 12.34 33.94 16.75
C GLN A 75 12.29 33.06 18.00
N GLU A 76 11.60 31.91 17.95
CA GLU A 76 11.38 31.05 19.11
C GLU A 76 11.96 29.63 18.95
N ILE A 77 12.37 29.23 17.74
CA ILE A 77 12.87 27.88 17.46
C ILE A 77 14.29 27.93 16.86
N GLU A 78 15.24 27.26 17.49
CA GLU A 78 16.65 27.13 17.04
C GLU A 78 16.84 26.39 15.71
N ASN A 79 15.77 25.83 15.11
CA ASN A 79 15.84 24.95 13.93
C ASN A 79 14.80 25.30 12.84
N GLU A 80 14.36 26.55 12.80
CA GLU A 80 13.41 27.12 11.82
C GLU A 80 13.66 26.72 10.35
N TRP A 81 14.93 26.58 9.96
CA TRP A 81 15.34 26.21 8.61
C TRP A 81 14.89 24.80 8.21
N THR A 82 14.90 23.87 9.16
CA THR A 82 14.46 22.49 8.90
C THR A 82 12.96 22.41 8.66
N LEU A 83 12.17 23.20 9.38
CA LEU A 83 10.72 23.28 9.21
C LEU A 83 10.36 23.88 7.84
N GLY A 84 11.04 24.96 7.45
CA GLY A 84 10.86 25.57 6.14
C GLY A 84 11.26 24.65 4.99
N LEU A 85 12.37 23.90 5.16
CA LEU A 85 12.83 22.92 4.17
C LEU A 85 11.82 21.77 4.01
N MET A 86 11.31 21.21 5.11
CA MET A 86 10.27 20.17 5.08
C MET A 86 9.03 20.67 4.34
N GLY A 87 8.61 21.90 4.62
CA GLY A 87 7.44 22.48 3.97
C GLY A 87 7.61 22.67 2.47
N VAL A 88 8.77 23.20 2.04
CA VAL A 88 9.10 23.34 0.62
C VAL A 88 9.15 21.99 -0.07
N LEU A 89 9.81 20.99 0.53
CA LEU A 89 9.88 19.64 -0.02
C LEU A 89 8.49 19.02 -0.18
N SER A 90 7.62 19.19 0.82
CA SER A 90 6.25 18.69 0.81
C SER A 90 5.40 19.32 -0.30
N VAL A 91 5.50 20.65 -0.48
CA VAL A 91 4.83 21.36 -1.58
C VAL A 91 5.34 20.90 -2.94
N ILE A 92 6.65 20.79 -3.12
CA ILE A 92 7.25 20.31 -4.38
C ILE A 92 6.77 18.89 -4.70
N LEU A 93 6.78 18.01 -3.70
CA LEU A 93 6.33 16.63 -3.86
C LEU A 93 4.86 16.57 -4.26
N GLY A 94 3.98 17.32 -3.60
CA GLY A 94 2.57 17.38 -3.97
C GLY A 94 2.34 17.98 -5.37
N LEU A 95 3.13 18.98 -5.77
CA LEU A 95 3.06 19.54 -7.12
C LEU A 95 3.52 18.54 -8.19
N ILE A 96 4.61 17.80 -7.94
CA ILE A 96 5.08 16.73 -8.83
C ILE A 96 4.00 15.67 -9.00
N MET A 97 3.30 15.29 -7.93
CA MET A 97 2.19 14.33 -8.00
C MET A 97 1.06 14.81 -8.90
N ILE A 98 0.73 16.10 -8.88
CA ILE A 98 -0.32 16.67 -9.73
C ILE A 98 0.12 16.76 -11.20
N VAL A 99 1.32 17.26 -11.45
CA VAL A 99 1.84 17.46 -12.82
C VAL A 99 2.17 16.13 -13.49
N SER A 100 2.67 15.17 -12.72
CA SER A 100 3.06 13.83 -13.19
C SER A 100 2.47 12.77 -12.25
N PRO A 101 1.20 12.38 -12.43
CA PRO A 101 0.55 11.37 -11.60
C PRO A 101 1.26 10.00 -11.70
N GLY A 102 1.91 9.70 -12.83
CA GLY A 102 2.74 8.50 -12.96
C GLY A 102 3.95 8.52 -12.03
N ALA A 103 4.68 9.64 -11.96
CA ALA A 103 5.80 9.80 -11.03
C ALA A 103 5.32 9.81 -9.57
N GLY A 104 4.18 10.44 -9.29
CA GLY A 104 3.56 10.44 -7.96
C GLY A 104 3.21 9.02 -7.47
N ALA A 105 2.60 8.21 -8.34
CA ALA A 105 2.31 6.82 -8.03
C ALA A 105 3.60 6.01 -7.77
N LEU A 106 4.63 6.18 -8.60
CA LEU A 106 5.93 5.53 -8.39
C LEU A 106 6.60 5.96 -7.08
N ALA A 107 6.54 7.24 -6.73
CA ALA A 107 7.08 7.74 -5.46
C ALA A 107 6.37 7.10 -4.26
N LEU A 108 5.04 6.98 -4.31
CA LEU A 108 4.26 6.27 -3.28
C LEU A 108 4.61 4.79 -3.20
N ILE A 109 4.80 4.12 -4.34
CA ILE A 109 5.22 2.71 -4.37
C ILE A 109 6.57 2.54 -3.68
N TRP A 110 7.56 3.38 -4.01
CA TRP A 110 8.88 3.33 -3.37
C TRP A 110 8.80 3.61 -1.87
N LEU A 111 8.03 4.62 -1.46
CA LEU A 111 7.82 4.95 -0.06
C LEU A 111 7.23 3.77 0.73
N ILE A 112 6.15 3.17 0.21
CA ILE A 112 5.47 2.03 0.84
C ILE A 112 6.40 0.81 0.87
N ALA A 113 7.12 0.54 -0.22
CA ALA A 113 8.05 -0.59 -0.30
C ALA A 113 9.18 -0.45 0.72
N THR A 114 9.82 0.72 0.79
CA THR A 114 10.88 0.99 1.77
C THR A 114 10.35 0.89 3.19
N TYR A 115 9.18 1.46 3.48
CA TYR A 115 8.54 1.34 4.80
C TYR A 115 8.28 -0.13 5.18
N ALA A 116 7.70 -0.91 4.27
CA ALA A 116 7.39 -2.33 4.49
C ALA A 116 8.65 -3.16 4.76
N ILE A 117 9.74 -2.89 4.03
CA ILE A 117 11.03 -3.56 4.24
C ILE A 117 11.59 -3.24 5.64
N LEU A 118 11.62 -1.96 6.02
CA LEU A 118 12.12 -1.54 7.33
C LEU A 118 11.28 -2.10 8.47
N PHE A 119 9.95 -2.05 8.33
CA PHE A 119 9.03 -2.58 9.33
C PHE A 119 9.14 -4.10 9.45
N GLY A 120 9.24 -4.82 8.34
CA GLY A 120 9.48 -6.27 8.33
C GLY A 120 10.79 -6.64 9.01
N ALA A 121 11.87 -5.91 8.71
CA ALA A 121 13.17 -6.10 9.35
C ALA A 121 13.09 -5.86 10.88
N LEU A 122 12.37 -4.83 11.30
CA LEU A 122 12.13 -4.52 12.72
C LEU A 122 11.37 -5.66 13.42
N LEU A 123 10.33 -6.21 12.80
CA LEU A 123 9.57 -7.33 13.36
C LEU A 123 10.44 -8.59 13.52
N ILE A 124 11.29 -8.88 12.52
CA ILE A 124 12.25 -9.99 12.58
C ILE A 124 13.21 -9.78 13.76
N TYR A 125 13.75 -8.56 13.91
CA TYR A 125 14.63 -8.21 15.03
C TYR A 125 13.94 -8.39 16.38
N LEU A 126 12.72 -7.88 16.54
CA LEU A 126 11.95 -8.02 17.78
C LEU A 126 11.61 -9.48 18.10
N ALA A 127 11.29 -10.29 17.08
CA ALA A 127 11.05 -11.71 17.26
C ALA A 127 12.29 -12.44 17.81
N PHE A 128 13.49 -12.11 17.31
CA PHE A 128 14.73 -12.66 17.86
C PHE A 128 15.02 -12.15 19.27
N LYS A 129 14.77 -10.86 19.55
CA LYS A 129 14.98 -10.26 20.86
C LYS A 129 14.08 -10.88 21.93
N LEU A 130 12.81 -11.12 21.63
CA LEU A 130 11.86 -11.74 22.56
C LEU A 130 12.21 -13.19 22.87
N ARG A 131 12.66 -13.97 21.87
CA ARG A 131 13.12 -15.36 22.07
C ARG A 131 14.35 -15.48 22.98
N GLN A 132 15.20 -14.48 23.01
CA GLN A 132 16.40 -14.47 23.87
C GLN A 132 16.10 -14.04 25.31
N SER A 133 14.89 -13.54 25.57
CA SER A 133 14.50 -12.93 26.85
C SER A 133 13.57 -13.81 27.69
N GLU A 134 13.35 -15.08 27.33
CA GLU A 134 12.61 -16.04 28.18
C GLU A 134 13.57 -16.66 29.22
N PRO A 135 13.53 -16.22 30.50
CA PRO A 135 14.27 -16.89 31.57
C PRO A 135 13.67 -18.27 31.86
N GLU A 136 14.56 -19.25 31.98
CA GLU A 136 14.28 -20.65 32.32
C GLU A 136 13.38 -20.73 33.58
N PRO A 137 12.28 -21.52 33.56
CA PRO A 137 11.39 -21.64 34.71
C PRO A 137 12.19 -22.25 35.87
N ALA A 138 12.40 -21.47 36.93
CA ALA A 138 13.04 -21.95 38.14
C ALA A 138 12.26 -23.16 38.67
N MET A 139 12.86 -24.35 38.53
CA MET A 139 12.28 -25.59 39.03
C MET A 139 12.06 -25.45 40.54
N SER A 140 10.79 -25.46 40.97
CA SER A 140 10.43 -25.49 42.39
C SER A 140 10.94 -26.80 43.01
N PRO A 141 11.65 -26.77 44.15
CA PRO A 141 12.07 -27.99 44.83
C PRO A 141 10.83 -28.74 45.31
N THR A 142 10.64 -29.96 44.81
CA THR A 142 9.65 -30.91 45.33
C THR A 142 10.04 -31.27 46.75
N ALA A 143 9.20 -30.90 47.73
CA ALA A 143 9.25 -31.36 49.10
C ALA A 143 7.98 -32.16 49.41
#